data_AF-A0AA88T5Y7-F1
#
_entry.id   AF-A0AA88T5Y7-F1
#
_cell.length_a   1.000
_cell.length_b   1.000
_cell.length_c   1.000
_cell.angle_alpha   90.00
_cell.angle_beta   90.00
_cell.angle_gamma   90.00
#
_symmetry.space_group_name_H-M   'P 1'
#
loop_
_entity.id
_entity.type
_entity.pdbx_description
1 polymer ?
#
loop_
_entity_poly.entity_id
_entity_poly.type
_entity_poly.pdbx_seq_one_letter_code
_entity_poly.pdbx_strand_id
1 'polypeptide(L)'
;MAFLTSLTKSFERRNTRKTLCRSKRLDNVHLLSSKMQNTNKCYLCLKKQLLAPKGNKTKQNKGIHGLKFKIIGLEKILRIMKVKLAKMEKKFNKETKCPSTQNGNKQKVDKVNMQTLRQEVKPPPVAGAALTSTLSQELSGKVLKEKGPNKPRIQPNWSSKEEPLSVNQWSIVPSSNPDLKKILAKRPGSSMSPEKNVKWTGGGQIECHTGKSLIHRALKTLQKSCFDALPTIAGRLLFGRVSEIPCLGDEEKSVVSDFCENRALAQDFMSAILCMIKAEGAAMKHELLQTLCRVYVFMCQKTGDSHKAHALAYRLLKEDFPEAPKLILVMATAWPGVFSHDSSLCQAIHKVTKLKAEGDILDYFSEHLHWDEPPADVHKIISRILKALLQDSSLTFKKNSWYGFDLCPAAWDYIFSLDLLCTQQGWMWTFKNIISQEIWLNMSTWLMQKRSQQTAVGDVCVAALLRLLGRLGQLGLKEKEARLVKNLANGIKDFGNYRLSDIAGMPWEVQLSVFYATHDLAPGNPREALEALTSWQERITQPVPPAVTSCITQISTLCQKI
;
A
#
# COMPACT_ATOMS: atom_id res chain seq x y z
N MET A 1 -28.52 52.22 22.36
CA MET A 1 -28.90 51.92 20.96
C MET A 1 -27.92 50.98 20.26
N ALA A 2 -26.63 51.29 20.12
CA ALA A 2 -25.66 50.47 19.36
C ALA A 2 -25.47 49.01 19.86
N PHE A 3 -25.58 48.77 21.17
CA PHE A 3 -25.43 47.42 21.75
C PHE A 3 -26.59 46.48 21.40
N LEU A 4 -27.82 47.01 21.35
CA LEU A 4 -29.02 46.26 21.00
C LEU A 4 -29.03 45.87 19.52
N THR A 5 -28.50 46.73 18.65
CA THR A 5 -28.35 46.47 17.19
C THR A 5 -27.29 45.40 16.90
N SER A 6 -26.24 45.31 17.71
CA SER A 6 -25.21 44.27 17.60
C SER A 6 -25.73 42.88 18.01
N LEU A 7 -26.53 42.82 19.08
CA LEU A 7 -27.15 41.59 19.56
C LEU A 7 -28.19 41.03 18.58
N THR A 8 -29.00 41.89 17.95
CA THR A 8 -29.97 41.48 16.91
C THR A 8 -29.27 40.92 15.67
N LYS A 9 -28.21 41.58 15.16
CA LYS A 9 -27.42 41.06 14.03
C LYS A 9 -26.71 39.74 14.35
N SER A 10 -26.23 39.57 15.58
CA SER A 10 -25.62 38.30 16.04
C SER A 10 -26.65 37.17 16.13
N PHE A 11 -27.87 37.48 16.58
CA PHE A 11 -28.98 36.54 16.65
C PHE A 11 -29.47 36.11 15.26
N GLU A 12 -29.63 37.06 14.32
CA GLU A 12 -29.99 36.77 12.92
C GLU A 12 -28.95 35.92 12.19
N ARG A 13 -27.66 36.19 12.38
CA ARG A 13 -26.55 35.38 11.83
C ARG A 13 -26.53 33.96 12.38
N ARG A 14 -26.89 33.76 13.65
CA ARG A 14 -27.03 32.40 14.23
C ARG A 14 -28.25 31.68 13.66
N ASN A 15 -29.35 32.37 13.42
CA ASN A 15 -30.58 31.76 12.92
C ASN A 15 -30.44 31.35 11.44
N THR A 16 -29.81 32.19 10.61
CA THR A 16 -29.50 31.88 9.20
C THR A 16 -28.52 30.70 9.05
N ARG A 17 -27.51 30.59 9.93
CA ARG A 17 -26.61 29.43 9.95
C ARG A 17 -27.33 28.12 10.34
N LYS A 18 -28.29 28.19 11.28
CA LYS A 18 -29.09 27.03 11.69
C LYS A 18 -30.04 26.57 10.57
N THR A 19 -30.68 27.48 9.85
CA THR A 19 -31.56 27.14 8.72
C THR A 19 -30.80 26.57 7.53
N LEU A 20 -29.64 27.14 7.19
CA LEU A 20 -28.78 26.62 6.12
C LEU A 20 -28.24 25.21 6.43
N CYS A 21 -27.87 24.95 7.68
CA CYS A 21 -27.41 23.63 8.13
C CYS A 21 -28.55 22.59 8.10
N ARG A 22 -29.79 23.00 8.41
CA ARG A 22 -30.98 22.13 8.27
C ARG A 22 -31.29 21.81 6.81
N SER A 23 -31.20 22.78 5.90
CA SER A 23 -31.43 22.56 4.46
C SER A 23 -30.45 21.54 3.88
N LYS A 24 -29.13 21.75 4.09
CA LYS A 24 -28.09 20.83 3.59
C LYS A 24 -28.25 19.40 4.11
N ARG A 25 -28.78 19.22 5.33
CA ARG A 25 -29.04 17.88 5.89
C ARG A 25 -30.28 17.23 5.27
N LEU A 26 -31.31 18.01 4.93
CA LEU A 26 -32.47 17.50 4.20
C LEU A 26 -32.06 17.01 2.80
N ASP A 27 -31.23 17.79 2.10
CA ASP A 27 -30.70 17.44 0.78
C ASP A 27 -29.91 16.12 0.82
N ASN A 28 -29.12 15.92 1.87
CA ASN A 28 -28.37 14.68 2.10
C ASN A 28 -29.29 13.47 2.37
N VAL A 29 -30.40 13.66 3.08
CA VAL A 29 -31.41 12.60 3.31
C VAL A 29 -32.11 12.24 2.00
N HIS A 30 -32.50 13.23 1.19
CA HIS A 30 -33.10 13.01 -0.13
C HIS A 30 -32.14 12.31 -1.09
N LEU A 31 -30.87 12.73 -1.12
CA LEU A 31 -29.84 12.10 -1.95
C LEU A 31 -29.60 10.64 -1.56
N LEU A 32 -29.51 10.34 -0.25
CA LEU A 32 -29.34 8.95 0.21
C LEU A 32 -30.57 8.09 -0.10
N SER A 33 -31.78 8.65 0.04
CA SER A 33 -33.03 7.97 -0.30
C SER A 33 -33.09 7.60 -1.79
N SER A 34 -32.77 8.56 -2.67
CA SER A 34 -32.71 8.33 -4.12
C SER A 34 -31.68 7.26 -4.50
N LYS A 35 -30.48 7.30 -3.91
CA LYS A 35 -29.47 6.25 -4.10
C LYS A 35 -29.98 4.88 -3.65
N MET A 36 -30.66 4.80 -2.50
CA MET A 36 -31.24 3.54 -1.98
C MET A 36 -32.31 2.97 -2.92
N GLN A 37 -33.18 3.82 -3.49
CA GLN A 37 -34.18 3.40 -4.48
C GLN A 37 -33.52 2.80 -5.74
N ASN A 38 -32.47 3.44 -6.26
CA ASN A 38 -31.71 2.94 -7.41
C ASN A 38 -31.02 1.59 -7.12
N THR A 39 -30.38 1.46 -5.95
CA THR A 39 -29.77 0.20 -5.51
C THR A 39 -30.81 -0.91 -5.37
N ASN A 40 -32.00 -0.59 -4.84
CA ASN A 40 -33.09 -1.54 -4.70
C ASN A 40 -33.65 -1.99 -6.06
N LYS A 41 -33.76 -1.07 -7.04
CA LYS A 41 -34.15 -1.38 -8.42
C LYS A 41 -33.16 -2.34 -9.08
N CYS A 42 -31.85 -2.13 -8.88
CA CYS A 42 -30.80 -3.02 -9.37
C CYS A 42 -30.86 -4.41 -8.72
N TYR A 43 -31.07 -4.47 -7.39
CA TYR A 43 -31.26 -5.71 -6.65
C TYR A 43 -32.45 -6.52 -7.19
N LEU A 44 -33.60 -5.87 -7.39
CA LEU A 44 -34.80 -6.52 -7.93
C LEU A 44 -34.60 -7.02 -9.37
N CYS A 45 -33.89 -6.26 -10.20
CA CYS A 45 -33.55 -6.68 -11.56
C CYS A 45 -32.70 -7.96 -11.58
N LEU A 46 -31.63 -8.01 -10.78
CA LEU A 46 -30.76 -9.18 -10.68
C LEU A 46 -31.47 -10.38 -10.05
N LYS A 47 -32.35 -10.15 -9.08
CA LYS A 47 -33.18 -11.21 -8.47
C LYS A 47 -34.15 -11.83 -9.49
N LYS A 48 -34.77 -11.01 -10.35
CA LYS A 48 -35.59 -11.51 -11.48
C LYS A 48 -34.77 -12.32 -12.47
N GLN A 49 -33.54 -11.90 -12.78
CA GLN A 49 -32.64 -12.67 -13.66
C GLN A 49 -32.24 -14.03 -13.06
N LEU A 50 -32.09 -14.11 -11.73
CA LEU A 50 -31.79 -15.36 -11.03
C LEU A 50 -32.99 -16.34 -11.02
N LEU A 51 -34.22 -15.82 -11.02
CA LEU A 51 -35.46 -16.60 -10.94
C LEU A 51 -36.06 -16.97 -12.31
N ALA A 52 -35.51 -16.47 -13.42
CA ALA A 52 -36.02 -16.77 -14.74
C ALA A 52 -35.73 -18.25 -15.13
N PRO A 53 -36.73 -19.04 -15.55
CA PRO A 53 -36.52 -20.42 -15.99
C PRO A 53 -35.73 -20.43 -17.30
N LYS A 54 -34.54 -21.04 -17.31
CA LYS A 54 -33.70 -21.16 -18.53
C LYS A 54 -33.02 -22.53 -18.63
N GLY A 55 -33.22 -23.21 -19.76
CA GLY A 55 -32.63 -24.51 -20.08
C GLY A 55 -31.20 -24.40 -20.63
N ASN A 56 -30.23 -25.01 -19.94
CA ASN A 56 -29.03 -25.73 -20.45
C ASN A 56 -27.90 -25.77 -19.39
N LYS A 57 -27.58 -26.98 -18.89
CA LYS A 57 -27.02 -27.20 -17.54
C LYS A 57 -25.51 -26.94 -17.29
N THR A 58 -24.62 -26.81 -18.29
CA THR A 58 -23.15 -26.90 -18.02
C THR A 58 -22.30 -25.62 -18.17
N LYS A 59 -22.69 -24.63 -19.00
CA LYS A 59 -22.06 -23.28 -19.00
C LYS A 59 -22.68 -22.31 -17.97
N GLN A 60 -23.79 -22.70 -17.35
CA GLN A 60 -24.62 -21.81 -16.53
C GLN A 60 -24.20 -21.71 -15.05
N ASN A 61 -23.54 -22.73 -14.47
CA ASN A 61 -23.19 -22.72 -13.04
C ASN A 61 -22.23 -21.60 -12.64
N LYS A 62 -21.27 -21.21 -13.52
CA LYS A 62 -20.39 -20.05 -13.27
C LYS A 62 -21.14 -18.73 -13.31
N GLY A 63 -22.13 -18.58 -14.19
CA GLY A 63 -22.96 -17.38 -14.29
C GLY A 63 -23.92 -17.22 -13.11
N ILE A 64 -24.54 -18.32 -12.67
CA ILE A 64 -25.41 -18.35 -11.48
C ILE A 64 -24.61 -18.02 -10.22
N HIS A 65 -23.39 -18.56 -10.09
CA HIS A 65 -22.54 -18.26 -8.94
C HIS A 65 -22.15 -16.77 -8.90
N GLY A 66 -21.81 -16.18 -10.05
CA GLY A 66 -21.52 -14.74 -10.15
C GLY A 66 -22.72 -13.84 -9.83
N LEU A 67 -23.93 -14.22 -10.27
CA LEU A 67 -25.16 -13.50 -9.94
C LEU A 67 -25.50 -13.58 -8.44
N LYS A 68 -25.32 -14.74 -7.81
CA LYS A 68 -25.50 -14.91 -6.35
C LYS A 68 -24.57 -14.00 -5.55
N PHE A 69 -23.29 -13.90 -5.93
CA PHE A 69 -22.34 -12.99 -5.28
C PHE A 69 -22.74 -11.51 -5.43
N LYS A 70 -23.19 -11.09 -6.61
CA LYS A 70 -23.67 -9.72 -6.83
C LYS A 70 -24.90 -9.39 -5.97
N ILE A 71 -25.83 -10.33 -5.84
CA ILE A 71 -27.02 -10.18 -4.99
C ILE A 71 -26.62 -10.04 -3.51
N ILE A 72 -25.73 -10.89 -3.00
CA ILE A 72 -25.22 -10.80 -1.61
C ILE A 72 -24.53 -9.44 -1.36
N GLY A 73 -23.75 -8.95 -2.31
CA GLY A 73 -23.10 -7.64 -2.23
C GLY A 73 -24.12 -6.49 -2.12
N LEU A 74 -25.14 -6.49 -2.99
CA LEU A 74 -26.21 -5.48 -2.96
C LEU A 74 -27.04 -5.54 -1.67
N GLU A 75 -27.29 -6.72 -1.10
CA GLU A 75 -27.99 -6.86 0.17
C GLU A 75 -27.21 -6.25 1.34
N LYS A 76 -25.88 -6.42 1.36
CA LYS A 76 -25.02 -5.78 2.36
C LYS A 76 -25.06 -4.25 2.22
N ILE A 77 -24.96 -3.73 1.00
CA ILE A 77 -25.04 -2.28 0.73
C ILE A 77 -26.40 -1.72 1.18
N LEU A 78 -27.51 -2.40 0.85
CA LEU A 78 -28.85 -2.00 1.27
C LEU A 78 -29.03 -1.99 2.79
N ARG A 79 -28.43 -2.95 3.52
CA ARG A 79 -28.44 -2.93 5.00
C ARG A 79 -27.71 -1.71 5.55
N ILE A 80 -26.52 -1.41 5.02
CA ILE A 80 -25.72 -0.25 5.45
C ILE A 80 -26.48 1.05 5.19
N MET A 81 -27.08 1.21 4.00
CA MET A 81 -27.87 2.40 3.65
C MET A 81 -29.08 2.57 4.58
N LYS A 82 -29.80 1.48 4.90
CA LYS A 82 -30.93 1.52 5.86
C LYS A 82 -30.50 1.96 7.25
N VAL A 83 -29.36 1.47 7.75
CA VAL A 83 -28.80 1.88 9.06
C VAL A 83 -28.38 3.35 9.04
N LYS A 84 -27.71 3.81 7.97
CA LYS A 84 -27.30 5.22 7.82
C LYS A 84 -28.51 6.15 7.75
N LEU A 85 -29.56 5.78 7.01
CA LEU A 85 -30.84 6.50 6.95
C LEU A 85 -31.50 6.60 8.34
N ALA A 86 -31.64 5.48 9.06
CA ALA A 86 -32.24 5.47 10.40
C ALA A 86 -31.45 6.32 11.41
N LYS A 87 -30.11 6.34 11.31
CA LYS A 87 -29.25 7.19 12.15
C LYS A 87 -29.45 8.68 11.84
N MET A 88 -29.60 9.03 10.56
CA MET A 88 -29.89 10.41 10.14
C MET A 88 -31.30 10.85 10.56
N GLU A 89 -32.31 9.99 10.43
CA GLU A 89 -33.67 10.25 10.91
C GLU A 89 -33.71 10.47 12.43
N LYS A 90 -33.01 9.64 13.21
CA LYS A 90 -32.92 9.81 14.68
C LYS A 90 -32.26 11.14 15.06
N LYS A 91 -31.20 11.55 14.35
CA LYS A 91 -30.53 12.84 14.57
C LYS A 91 -31.46 14.01 14.25
N PHE A 92 -32.17 13.92 13.13
CA PHE A 92 -33.14 14.94 12.71
C PHE A 92 -34.29 15.09 13.71
N ASN A 93 -34.88 13.97 14.17
CA ASN A 93 -35.98 13.97 15.13
C ASN A 93 -35.58 14.44 16.54
N LYS A 94 -34.31 14.28 16.93
CA LYS A 94 -33.78 14.82 18.19
C LYS A 94 -33.67 16.34 18.15
N GLU A 95 -33.33 16.91 17.00
CA GLU A 95 -33.20 18.36 16.80
C GLU A 95 -34.54 19.09 16.59
N THR A 96 -35.59 18.39 16.17
CA THR A 96 -36.96 18.95 16.07
C THR A 96 -37.73 18.93 17.38
N LYS A 97 -37.30 18.14 18.38
CA LYS A 97 -37.92 18.05 19.71
C LYS A 97 -37.37 19.04 20.76
N CYS A 98 -36.37 19.87 20.44
CA CYS A 98 -35.94 20.94 21.35
C CYS A 98 -36.97 22.08 21.34
N PRO A 99 -37.56 22.47 22.48
CA PRO A 99 -38.56 23.54 22.53
C PRO A 99 -37.85 24.89 22.45
N SER A 100 -37.82 25.49 21.26
CA SER A 100 -37.67 26.95 21.13
C SER A 100 -38.69 27.45 20.11
N THR A 101 -39.47 28.41 20.57
CA THR A 101 -40.72 28.97 20.10
C THR A 101 -40.75 29.41 18.62
N GLN A 102 -41.96 29.35 18.03
CA GLN A 102 -42.42 29.91 16.75
C GLN A 102 -41.87 29.31 15.44
N ASN A 103 -42.62 28.37 14.84
CA ASN A 103 -43.32 28.57 13.55
C ASN A 103 -44.17 27.32 13.19
N GLY A 104 -45.50 27.39 13.40
CA GLY A 104 -46.40 26.22 13.34
C GLY A 104 -46.71 25.65 11.94
N ASN A 105 -46.44 26.39 10.87
CA ASN A 105 -46.86 25.99 9.52
C ASN A 105 -45.77 25.27 8.69
N LYS A 106 -44.47 25.44 9.01
CA LYS A 106 -43.38 24.78 8.25
C LYS A 106 -43.09 23.36 8.74
N GLN A 107 -43.28 23.07 10.02
CA GLN A 107 -43.05 21.75 10.63
C GLN A 107 -44.03 20.67 10.17
N LYS A 108 -45.25 21.02 9.74
CA LYS A 108 -46.24 20.05 9.25
C LYS A 108 -45.86 19.48 7.88
N VAL A 109 -45.28 20.28 6.99
CA VAL A 109 -44.91 19.86 5.62
C VAL A 109 -43.75 18.88 5.62
N ASP A 110 -42.70 19.14 6.42
CA ASP A 110 -41.52 18.26 6.51
C ASP A 110 -41.84 16.89 7.14
N LYS A 111 -42.78 16.86 8.09
CA LYS A 111 -43.22 15.62 8.76
C LYS A 111 -44.05 14.73 7.81
N VAL A 112 -44.86 15.34 6.95
CA VAL A 112 -45.66 14.63 5.93
C VAL A 112 -44.75 14.03 4.86
N ASN A 113 -43.76 14.77 4.35
CA ASN A 113 -42.80 14.25 3.36
C ASN A 113 -41.98 13.04 3.87
N MET A 114 -41.57 13.05 5.14
CA MET A 114 -40.82 11.95 5.76
C MET A 114 -41.68 10.70 5.98
N GLN A 115 -42.99 10.84 6.16
CA GLN A 115 -43.91 9.72 6.38
C GLN A 115 -44.27 9.03 5.06
N THR A 116 -44.37 9.79 3.97
CA THR A 116 -44.52 9.28 2.59
C THR A 116 -43.32 8.43 2.17
N LEU A 117 -42.08 8.86 2.50
CA LEU A 117 -40.85 8.11 2.21
C LEU A 117 -40.75 6.75 2.92
N ARG A 118 -41.47 6.54 4.03
CA ARG A 118 -41.52 5.23 4.72
C ARG A 118 -42.46 4.23 4.07
N GLN A 119 -43.49 4.68 3.36
CA GLN A 119 -44.50 3.78 2.78
C GLN A 119 -44.04 3.17 1.45
N GLU A 120 -43.15 3.83 0.69
CA GLU A 120 -42.62 3.31 -0.57
C GLU A 120 -41.58 2.17 -0.43
N VAL A 121 -41.20 1.77 0.80
CA VAL A 121 -40.05 0.86 1.06
C VAL A 121 -40.44 -0.49 1.66
N LYS A 122 -41.73 -0.80 1.85
CA LYS A 122 -42.14 -2.13 2.33
C LYS A 122 -42.28 -3.14 1.16
N PRO A 123 -41.59 -4.29 1.18
CA PRO A 123 -41.84 -5.38 0.24
C PRO A 123 -43.14 -6.15 0.61
N PRO A 124 -43.83 -6.78 -0.36
CA PRO A 124 -45.01 -7.59 -0.08
C PRO A 124 -44.62 -8.92 0.59
N PRO A 125 -45.51 -9.53 1.40
CA PRO A 125 -45.24 -10.79 2.08
C PRO A 125 -45.52 -11.98 1.15
N VAL A 126 -44.61 -12.94 1.05
CA VAL A 126 -44.96 -14.28 0.52
C VAL A 126 -44.22 -15.38 1.30
N ALA A 127 -45.01 -16.43 1.52
CA ALA A 127 -44.86 -17.64 2.31
C ALA A 127 -43.58 -18.46 2.12
N GLY A 128 -43.24 -19.20 3.18
CA GLY A 128 -42.10 -20.12 3.23
C GLY A 128 -42.35 -21.45 2.55
N ALA A 129 -41.26 -22.08 2.14
CA ALA A 129 -41.13 -23.52 2.01
C ALA A 129 -39.66 -23.87 2.26
N ALA A 130 -39.43 -24.72 3.26
CA ALA A 130 -38.16 -25.38 3.54
C ALA A 130 -37.79 -26.35 2.40
N LEU A 131 -36.51 -26.62 2.20
CA LEU A 131 -36.00 -27.95 1.84
C LEU A 131 -34.48 -28.01 2.05
N THR A 132 -34.09 -29.10 2.72
CA THR A 132 -32.77 -29.48 3.25
C THR A 132 -31.96 -30.33 2.27
N SER A 133 -30.63 -30.22 2.41
CA SER A 133 -29.57 -31.25 2.35
C SER A 133 -29.39 -32.24 1.17
N THR A 134 -28.10 -32.40 0.82
CA THR A 134 -27.39 -33.62 0.36
C THR A 134 -27.28 -33.87 -1.14
N LEU A 135 -26.07 -33.72 -1.70
CA LEU A 135 -25.30 -34.83 -2.30
C LEU A 135 -23.87 -34.38 -2.66
N SER A 136 -22.89 -35.12 -2.14
CA SER A 136 -21.49 -35.17 -2.60
C SER A 136 -21.21 -36.58 -3.10
N GLN A 137 -20.18 -36.68 -3.95
CA GLN A 137 -19.49 -37.86 -4.50
C GLN A 137 -19.85 -38.27 -5.94
N GLU A 138 -18.79 -38.75 -6.61
CA GLU A 138 -18.65 -39.29 -7.97
C GLU A 138 -18.41 -38.24 -9.09
N LEU A 139 -17.30 -38.22 -9.84
CA LEU A 139 -16.45 -39.30 -10.37
C LEU A 139 -14.97 -38.90 -10.58
N SER A 140 -14.11 -39.89 -10.36
CA SER A 140 -12.67 -39.96 -10.68
C SER A 140 -12.44 -40.11 -12.20
N GLY A 141 -11.34 -39.52 -12.69
CA GLY A 141 -10.99 -39.46 -14.11
C GLY A 141 -10.15 -40.64 -14.63
N LYS A 142 -10.28 -40.91 -15.94
CA LYS A 142 -9.35 -41.74 -16.72
C LYS A 142 -8.46 -40.86 -17.61
N VAL A 143 -7.19 -41.26 -17.67
CA VAL A 143 -6.07 -40.69 -18.43
C VAL A 143 -6.03 -41.29 -19.84
N LEU A 144 -5.69 -40.49 -20.85
CA LEU A 144 -5.10 -40.96 -22.11
C LEU A 144 -4.00 -39.98 -22.58
N LYS A 145 -2.84 -40.56 -22.90
CA LYS A 145 -1.60 -39.93 -23.38
C LYS A 145 -1.58 -39.94 -24.92
N GLU A 146 -1.03 -38.89 -25.53
CA GLU A 146 -0.36 -38.96 -26.83
C GLU A 146 0.95 -38.17 -26.82
N LYS A 147 1.95 -38.71 -27.55
CA LYS A 147 3.33 -38.23 -27.70
C LYS A 147 3.53 -37.64 -29.10
N GLY A 148 4.31 -36.56 -29.23
CA GLY A 148 4.82 -35.97 -30.47
C GLY A 148 5.81 -34.80 -30.20
N PRO A 149 6.71 -34.41 -31.14
CA PRO A 149 8.17 -34.40 -30.91
C PRO A 149 8.81 -33.10 -30.37
N ASN A 150 10.05 -33.28 -29.87
CA ASN A 150 10.89 -32.36 -29.10
C ASN A 150 11.39 -31.10 -29.86
N LYS A 151 11.19 -29.94 -29.23
CA LYS A 151 12.01 -28.71 -29.34
C LYS A 151 12.61 -28.44 -27.95
N PRO A 152 13.82 -27.87 -27.81
CA PRO A 152 14.39 -27.57 -26.49
C PRO A 152 13.50 -26.51 -25.81
N ARG A 153 12.69 -26.97 -24.88
CA ARG A 153 11.73 -26.17 -24.13
C ARG A 153 12.42 -25.72 -22.85
N ILE A 154 12.94 -24.50 -22.83
CA ILE A 154 13.36 -23.82 -21.59
C ILE A 154 12.09 -23.27 -20.91
N GLN A 155 11.23 -24.18 -20.48
CA GLN A 155 10.19 -23.87 -19.50
C GLN A 155 10.45 -24.75 -18.30
N PRO A 156 10.65 -24.18 -17.10
CA PRO A 156 10.72 -24.97 -15.89
C PRO A 156 9.42 -25.78 -15.72
N ASN A 157 9.55 -27.07 -15.43
CA ASN A 157 8.40 -27.94 -15.23
C ASN A 157 7.76 -27.67 -13.86
N TRP A 158 6.69 -26.88 -13.84
CA TRP A 158 5.95 -26.50 -12.64
C TRP A 158 4.89 -27.55 -12.23
N SER A 159 5.28 -28.80 -11.92
CA SER A 159 4.33 -29.84 -11.45
C SER A 159 4.46 -30.13 -9.95
N SER A 160 3.33 -30.43 -9.28
CA SER A 160 3.14 -30.54 -7.82
C SER A 160 3.19 -31.97 -7.28
N LYS A 161 4.01 -32.23 -6.25
CA LYS A 161 3.92 -33.34 -5.28
C LYS A 161 4.44 -32.86 -3.93
N GLU A 162 3.65 -33.10 -2.88
CA GLU A 162 3.73 -32.48 -1.56
C GLU A 162 4.57 -33.28 -0.57
N GLU A 163 5.36 -32.61 0.27
CA GLU A 163 5.80 -33.05 1.60
C GLU A 163 5.98 -31.80 2.49
N PRO A 164 5.69 -31.85 3.81
CA PRO A 164 5.67 -30.66 4.67
C PRO A 164 6.97 -30.50 5.47
N LEU A 165 7.41 -29.26 5.77
CA LEU A 165 8.14 -28.92 7.02
C LEU A 165 8.32 -27.38 7.27
N SER A 166 8.13 -27.07 8.55
CA SER A 166 8.26 -25.93 9.47
C SER A 166 9.30 -24.76 9.36
N VAL A 167 8.80 -23.55 9.72
CA VAL A 167 9.34 -22.44 10.58
C VAL A 167 10.15 -21.23 10.01
N ASN A 168 9.48 -20.07 10.18
CA ASN A 168 9.82 -18.65 10.46
C ASN A 168 11.28 -18.12 10.48
N GLN A 169 11.57 -17.11 9.64
CA GLN A 169 12.19 -15.81 10.01
C GLN A 169 12.32 -14.85 8.79
N TRP A 170 12.07 -13.54 8.97
CA TRP A 170 12.35 -12.48 7.96
C TRP A 170 13.36 -11.46 8.48
N SER A 171 14.23 -10.96 7.60
CA SER A 171 15.08 -9.75 7.74
C SER A 171 15.45 -9.32 6.31
N ILE A 172 15.19 -8.11 5.81
CA ILE A 172 15.60 -6.72 6.15
C ILE A 172 17.08 -6.37 5.81
N VAL A 173 17.20 -5.38 4.92
CA VAL A 173 18.38 -4.59 4.52
C VAL A 173 18.96 -3.74 5.68
N PRO A 174 20.30 -3.57 5.81
CA PRO A 174 20.93 -2.70 6.81
C PRO A 174 20.91 -1.21 6.39
N SER A 175 20.68 -0.34 7.38
CA SER A 175 21.06 1.08 7.33
C SER A 175 22.51 1.23 7.77
N SER A 176 23.26 2.09 7.09
CA SER A 176 24.72 2.27 7.14
C SER A 176 25.27 2.93 8.41
N ASN A 177 24.50 3.04 9.50
CA ASN A 177 24.95 3.73 10.71
C ASN A 177 24.81 2.88 11.99
N PRO A 178 25.86 2.16 12.42
CA PRO A 178 25.82 1.27 13.59
C PRO A 178 25.63 2.02 14.92
N ASP A 179 25.89 3.33 14.97
CA ASP A 179 25.80 4.13 16.20
C ASP A 179 24.36 4.45 16.61
N LEU A 180 23.44 4.61 15.65
CA LEU A 180 22.03 4.94 15.94
C LEU A 180 21.30 3.79 16.65
N LYS A 181 21.65 2.53 16.33
CA LYS A 181 21.08 1.35 16.99
C LYS A 181 21.42 1.27 18.48
N LYS A 182 22.62 1.74 18.89
CA LYS A 182 23.06 1.74 20.30
C LYS A 182 22.29 2.76 21.16
N ILE A 183 21.80 3.84 20.57
CA ILE A 183 21.07 4.91 21.30
C ILE A 183 19.62 4.47 21.62
N LEU A 184 18.97 3.74 20.71
CA LEU A 184 17.61 3.20 20.92
C LEU A 184 17.55 2.06 21.95
N ALA A 185 18.69 1.43 22.28
CA ALA A 185 18.75 0.26 23.16
C ALA A 185 18.84 0.59 24.67
N LYS A 186 18.93 1.86 25.09
CA LYS A 186 19.07 2.21 26.52
C LYS A 186 17.71 2.49 27.18
N ARG A 187 17.23 1.55 28.02
CA ARG A 187 16.22 1.79 29.06
C ARG A 187 16.86 2.42 30.31
N PRO A 188 16.13 3.21 31.12
CA PRO A 188 16.71 3.89 32.27
C PRO A 188 16.79 2.97 33.49
N GLY A 189 17.98 2.88 34.10
CA GLY A 189 18.22 2.31 35.42
C GLY A 189 19.47 2.96 36.02
N SER A 190 19.32 3.56 37.20
CA SER A 190 20.31 4.37 37.93
C SER A 190 21.66 3.72 38.16
N SER A 191 22.74 4.53 38.11
CA SER A 191 23.75 4.65 39.18
C SER A 191 24.82 5.69 38.78
N MET A 192 25.26 6.48 39.75
CA MET A 192 26.21 7.60 39.65
C MET A 192 27.68 7.19 39.89
N SER A 193 28.58 8.07 39.43
CA SER A 193 29.93 8.44 39.97
C SER A 193 31.16 7.95 39.16
N PRO A 194 32.35 8.58 39.30
CA PRO A 194 32.71 9.84 38.60
C PRO A 194 34.06 9.81 37.85
N GLU A 195 34.20 10.80 36.94
CA GLU A 195 35.39 11.51 36.44
C GLU A 195 36.73 10.80 36.14
N LYS A 196 37.29 11.12 34.95
CA LYS A 196 38.61 11.77 34.83
C LYS A 196 38.79 12.48 33.48
N ASN A 197 39.29 13.71 33.58
CA ASN A 197 39.61 14.66 32.52
C ASN A 197 40.61 14.13 31.48
N VAL A 198 40.32 14.31 30.20
CA VAL A 198 41.34 14.58 29.18
C VAL A 198 40.82 15.67 28.24
N LYS A 199 41.54 16.80 28.23
CA LYS A 199 41.34 17.97 27.39
C LYS A 199 41.87 17.65 25.98
N TRP A 200 41.00 17.61 24.97
CA TRP A 200 41.39 17.68 23.56
C TRP A 200 40.57 18.75 22.86
N THR A 201 41.27 19.81 22.46
CA THR A 201 40.83 20.86 21.54
C THR A 201 40.80 20.29 20.11
N GLY A 202 39.62 20.28 19.47
CA GLY A 202 39.49 19.89 18.06
C GLY A 202 38.05 20.01 17.56
N GLY A 203 37.77 21.06 16.78
CA GLY A 203 36.42 21.50 16.35
C GLY A 203 35.60 20.55 15.47
N GLY A 204 36.04 19.32 15.20
CA GLY A 204 35.29 18.35 14.36
C GLY A 204 34.41 17.36 15.13
N GLN A 205 34.67 17.11 16.43
CA GLN A 205 33.88 16.16 17.23
C GLN A 205 32.60 16.78 17.82
N ILE A 206 32.58 18.10 18.02
CA ILE A 206 31.50 18.80 18.72
C ILE A 206 30.21 18.82 17.87
N GLU A 207 30.30 18.96 16.54
CA GLU A 207 29.12 18.97 15.67
C GLU A 207 28.43 17.60 15.57
N CYS A 208 29.18 16.50 15.48
CA CYS A 208 28.64 15.14 15.39
C CYS A 208 27.91 14.71 16.69
N HIS A 209 28.46 15.07 17.85
CA HIS A 209 27.81 14.82 19.14
C HIS A 209 26.58 15.71 19.35
N THR A 210 26.65 16.98 18.94
CA THR A 210 25.52 17.93 19.01
C THR A 210 24.35 17.47 18.14
N GLY A 211 24.60 17.09 16.88
CA GLY A 211 23.57 16.60 15.96
C GLY A 211 22.85 15.34 16.45
N LYS A 212 23.60 14.35 16.95
CA LYS A 212 23.04 13.13 17.56
C LYS A 212 22.17 13.46 18.80
N SER A 213 22.60 14.43 19.62
CA SER A 213 21.84 14.87 20.80
C SER A 213 20.53 15.59 20.42
N LEU A 214 20.53 16.36 19.32
CA LEU A 214 19.36 17.06 18.81
C LEU A 214 18.31 16.09 18.26
N ILE A 215 18.73 15.12 17.45
CA ILE A 215 17.86 14.06 16.93
C ILE A 215 17.19 13.29 18.07
N HIS A 216 17.96 12.91 19.10
CA HIS A 216 17.42 12.21 20.26
C HIS A 216 16.37 13.07 21.01
N ARG A 217 16.65 14.36 21.18
CA ARG A 217 15.73 15.30 21.83
C ARG A 217 14.45 15.47 21.02
N ALA A 218 14.56 15.66 19.70
CA ALA A 218 13.42 15.77 18.79
C ALA A 218 12.51 14.54 18.86
N LEU A 219 13.08 13.32 18.76
CA LEU A 219 12.30 12.08 18.86
C LEU A 219 11.60 11.95 20.22
N LYS A 220 12.27 12.33 21.31
CA LYS A 220 11.68 12.32 22.66
C LYS A 220 10.54 13.34 22.79
N THR A 221 10.67 14.50 22.17
CA THR A 221 9.61 15.51 22.12
C THR A 221 8.40 14.95 21.37
N LEU A 222 8.58 14.41 20.16
CA LEU A 222 7.51 13.81 19.37
C LEU A 222 6.82 12.65 20.10
N GLN A 223 7.57 11.85 20.85
CA GLN A 223 7.01 10.77 21.67
C GLN A 223 6.13 11.28 22.82
N LYS A 224 6.44 12.45 23.38
CA LYS A 224 5.65 13.07 24.45
C LYS A 224 4.43 13.83 23.93
N SER A 225 4.53 14.44 22.75
CA SER A 225 3.49 15.26 22.15
C SER A 225 2.64 14.53 21.10
N CYS A 226 2.79 13.21 20.97
CA CYS A 226 2.05 12.45 19.97
C CYS A 226 0.54 12.46 20.26
N PHE A 227 -0.27 12.59 19.21
CA PHE A 227 -1.72 12.63 19.30
C PHE A 227 -2.39 11.97 18.09
N ASP A 228 -3.63 11.53 18.25
CA ASP A 228 -4.48 11.06 17.15
C ASP A 228 -4.95 12.25 16.30
N ALA A 229 -4.57 12.27 15.02
CA ALA A 229 -4.97 13.35 14.12
C ALA A 229 -6.38 13.21 13.55
N LEU A 230 -7.03 12.05 13.68
CA LEU A 230 -8.35 11.85 13.09
C LEU A 230 -9.40 12.88 13.55
N PRO A 231 -9.53 13.25 14.83
CA PRO A 231 -10.50 14.26 15.26
C PRO A 231 -10.23 15.63 14.60
N THR A 232 -8.96 15.99 14.44
CA THR A 232 -8.54 17.23 13.77
C THR A 232 -8.88 17.20 12.29
N ILE A 233 -8.62 16.08 11.61
CA ILE A 233 -8.94 15.88 10.19
C ILE A 233 -10.45 15.91 9.98
N ALA A 234 -11.21 15.16 10.76
CA ALA A 234 -12.67 15.12 10.70
C ALA A 234 -13.28 16.51 10.95
N GLY A 235 -12.75 17.27 11.91
CA GLY A 235 -13.16 18.65 12.16
C GLY A 235 -12.95 19.53 10.93
N ARG A 236 -11.77 19.48 10.29
CA ARG A 236 -11.47 20.25 9.08
C ARG A 236 -12.41 19.94 7.92
N LEU A 237 -12.68 18.65 7.69
CA LEU A 237 -13.61 18.17 6.66
C LEU A 237 -15.05 18.67 6.90
N LEU A 238 -15.55 18.57 8.14
CA LEU A 238 -16.88 19.04 8.51
C LEU A 238 -17.10 20.54 8.27
N PHE A 239 -16.04 21.35 8.34
CA PHE A 239 -16.10 22.78 8.06
C PHE A 239 -15.81 23.14 6.59
N GLY A 240 -15.68 22.15 5.71
CA GLY A 240 -15.33 22.35 4.29
C GLY A 240 -13.95 22.97 4.11
N ARG A 241 -13.08 22.84 5.11
CA ARG A 241 -11.70 23.35 5.10
C ARG A 241 -10.75 22.19 4.77
N VAL A 242 -10.88 21.63 3.57
CA VAL A 242 -9.81 20.83 2.96
C VAL A 242 -8.68 21.82 2.62
N SER A 243 -8.00 22.29 3.66
CA SER A 243 -7.07 23.40 3.58
C SER A 243 -5.76 22.91 2.96
N GLU A 244 -5.16 23.75 2.09
CA GLU A 244 -3.76 23.60 1.65
C GLU A 244 -2.74 23.68 2.80
N ILE A 245 -3.19 24.02 4.01
CA ILE A 245 -2.33 24.17 5.19
C ILE A 245 -2.08 22.78 5.84
N PRO A 246 -0.80 22.35 5.94
CA PRO A 246 -0.38 21.15 6.64
C PRO A 246 -1.04 20.97 8.01
N CYS A 247 -1.53 19.76 8.29
CA CYS A 247 -2.06 19.40 9.60
C CYS A 247 -0.93 18.99 10.56
N LEU A 248 -0.19 19.97 11.07
CA LEU A 248 0.85 19.77 12.09
C LEU A 248 0.51 20.44 13.42
N GLY A 249 0.85 19.77 14.52
CA GLY A 249 0.89 20.33 15.87
C GLY A 249 2.04 21.32 16.05
N ASP A 250 2.01 22.12 17.11
CA ASP A 250 3.00 23.18 17.31
C ASP A 250 4.37 22.61 17.71
N GLU A 251 4.41 21.52 18.47
CA GLU A 251 5.63 20.77 18.77
C GLU A 251 6.21 20.12 17.50
N GLU A 252 5.37 19.61 16.61
CA GLU A 252 5.82 19.04 15.32
C GLU A 252 6.46 20.12 14.44
N LYS A 253 5.86 21.32 14.38
CA LYS A 253 6.42 22.47 13.64
C LYS A 253 7.75 22.92 14.23
N SER A 254 7.83 23.03 15.57
CA SER A 254 9.05 23.40 16.27
C SER A 254 10.17 22.39 16.02
N VAL A 255 9.87 21.09 16.08
CA VAL A 255 10.86 20.06 15.75
C VAL A 255 11.32 20.20 14.31
N VAL A 256 10.41 20.40 13.35
CA VAL A 256 10.80 20.53 11.94
C VAL A 256 11.69 21.74 11.69
N SER A 257 11.42 22.89 12.32
CA SER A 257 12.25 24.09 12.13
C SER A 257 13.70 23.87 12.52
N ASP A 258 13.97 23.07 13.57
CA ASP A 258 15.32 22.76 14.04
C ASP A 258 16.19 22.04 12.99
N PHE A 259 15.56 21.43 11.97
CA PHE A 259 16.25 20.68 10.92
C PHE A 259 16.17 21.32 9.53
N CYS A 260 15.41 22.41 9.35
CA CYS A 260 15.18 22.99 8.02
C CYS A 260 16.43 23.66 7.42
N GLU A 261 17.32 24.18 8.25
CA GLU A 261 18.52 24.93 7.81
C GLU A 261 19.70 24.00 7.43
N ASN A 262 19.78 22.81 8.02
CA ASN A 262 20.87 21.87 7.79
C ASN A 262 20.38 20.62 7.06
N ARG A 263 20.64 20.57 5.74
CA ARG A 263 20.23 19.45 4.88
C ARG A 263 20.80 18.10 5.35
N ALA A 264 22.05 18.03 5.80
CA ALA A 264 22.66 16.78 6.23
C ALA A 264 21.98 16.27 7.52
N LEU A 265 21.80 17.15 8.49
CA LEU A 265 21.12 16.82 9.75
C LEU A 265 19.64 16.46 9.53
N ALA A 266 18.97 17.10 8.57
CA ALA A 266 17.62 16.73 8.14
C ALA A 266 17.56 15.30 7.58
N GLN A 267 18.54 14.89 6.76
CA GLN A 267 18.61 13.51 6.26
C GLN A 267 18.86 12.51 7.39
N ASP A 268 19.72 12.83 8.35
CA ASP A 268 19.98 11.97 9.51
C ASP A 268 18.73 11.83 10.39
N PHE A 269 18.00 12.94 10.62
CA PHE A 269 16.74 12.92 11.36
C PHE A 269 15.66 12.09 10.65
N MET A 270 15.46 12.29 9.35
CA MET A 270 14.53 11.49 8.55
C MET A 270 14.91 10.00 8.56
N SER A 271 16.21 9.69 8.51
CA SER A 271 16.71 8.31 8.60
C SER A 271 16.44 7.69 9.97
N ALA A 272 16.58 8.46 11.05
CA ALA A 272 16.26 8.03 12.40
C ALA A 272 14.76 7.75 12.56
N ILE A 273 13.88 8.59 12.01
CA ILE A 273 12.42 8.35 11.98
C ILE A 273 12.11 7.04 11.25
N LEU A 274 12.67 6.83 10.06
CA LEU A 274 12.45 5.59 9.30
C LEU A 274 12.93 4.35 10.06
N CYS A 275 14.08 4.45 10.74
CA CYS A 275 14.60 3.38 11.57
C CYS A 275 13.66 3.06 12.74
N MET A 276 13.10 4.08 13.40
CA MET A 276 12.14 3.91 14.49
C MET A 276 10.85 3.25 13.99
N ILE A 277 10.28 3.74 12.89
CA ILE A 277 9.08 3.12 12.25
C ILE A 277 9.37 1.66 11.86
N LYS A 278 10.58 1.36 11.38
CA LYS A 278 10.96 0.00 10.96
C LYS A 278 11.18 -0.96 12.13
N ALA A 279 11.77 -0.48 13.22
CA ALA A 279 12.11 -1.31 14.37
C ALA A 279 10.88 -1.66 15.21
N GLU A 280 9.99 -0.69 15.43
CA GLU A 280 8.83 -0.85 16.32
C GLU A 280 7.51 -1.02 15.56
N GLY A 281 7.44 -0.60 14.29
CA GLY A 281 6.37 -0.89 13.32
C GLY A 281 4.98 -1.09 13.91
N ALA A 282 4.49 -2.33 13.85
CA ALA A 282 3.16 -2.73 14.32
C ALA A 282 3.01 -2.75 15.86
N ALA A 283 4.12 -2.75 16.61
CA ALA A 283 4.13 -2.69 18.08
C ALA A 283 4.18 -1.25 18.62
N MET A 284 4.37 -0.24 17.75
CA MET A 284 4.40 1.16 18.12
C MET A 284 3.00 1.69 18.46
N LYS A 285 2.92 2.62 19.43
CA LYS A 285 1.69 3.37 19.71
C LYS A 285 1.19 4.07 18.43
N HIS A 286 -0.10 3.95 18.14
CA HIS A 286 -0.68 4.46 16.90
C HIS A 286 -0.51 5.98 16.76
N GLU A 287 -0.65 6.74 17.84
CA GLU A 287 -0.49 8.19 17.87
C GLU A 287 0.94 8.60 17.51
N LEU A 288 1.92 7.86 18.02
CA LEU A 288 3.33 8.08 17.69
C LEU A 288 3.61 7.76 16.23
N LEU A 289 3.09 6.63 15.72
CA LEU A 289 3.26 6.26 14.32
C LEU A 289 2.65 7.31 13.38
N GLN A 290 1.46 7.83 13.69
CA GLN A 290 0.85 8.93 12.95
C GLN A 290 1.73 10.20 12.98
N THR A 291 2.21 10.58 14.16
CA THR A 291 3.08 11.75 14.38
C THR A 291 4.37 11.65 13.55
N LEU A 292 5.04 10.48 13.60
CA LEU A 292 6.25 10.22 12.82
C LEU A 292 5.98 10.27 11.31
N CYS A 293 4.86 9.73 10.84
CA CYS A 293 4.49 9.81 9.43
C CYS A 293 4.24 11.25 8.97
N ARG A 294 3.53 12.08 9.78
CA ARG A 294 3.32 13.50 9.46
C ARG A 294 4.62 14.27 9.36
N VAL A 295 5.46 14.16 10.41
CA VAL A 295 6.74 14.88 10.47
C VAL A 295 7.64 14.44 9.33
N TYR A 296 7.75 13.14 9.05
CA TYR A 296 8.55 12.63 7.95
C TYR A 296 8.10 13.16 6.59
N VAL A 297 6.79 13.11 6.30
CA VAL A 297 6.25 13.60 5.03
C VAL A 297 6.41 15.10 4.89
N PHE A 298 6.24 15.86 5.98
CA PHE A 298 6.46 17.29 5.95
C PHE A 298 7.95 17.65 5.75
N MET A 299 8.87 16.89 6.34
CA MET A 299 10.31 17.02 6.05
C MET A 299 10.62 16.69 4.58
N CYS A 300 9.95 15.68 3.99
CA CYS A 300 10.05 15.39 2.56
C CYS A 300 9.57 16.58 1.71
N GLN A 301 8.45 17.21 2.09
CA GLN A 301 7.96 18.42 1.44
C GLN A 301 8.99 19.55 1.48
N LYS A 302 9.60 19.80 2.65
CA LYS A 302 10.63 20.83 2.83
C LYS A 302 11.90 20.57 2.04
N THR A 303 12.23 19.30 1.81
CA THR A 303 13.40 18.90 1.03
C THR A 303 13.12 18.72 -0.47
N GLY A 304 11.85 18.82 -0.90
CA GLY A 304 11.42 18.66 -2.29
C GLY A 304 11.47 17.22 -2.79
N ASP A 305 11.47 16.23 -1.89
CA ASP A 305 11.69 14.81 -2.22
C ASP A 305 10.38 14.01 -2.07
N SER A 306 9.51 14.09 -3.10
CA SER A 306 8.24 13.36 -3.11
C SER A 306 8.42 11.84 -3.17
N HIS A 307 9.49 11.36 -3.80
CA HIS A 307 9.81 9.92 -3.88
C HIS A 307 10.00 9.30 -2.49
N LYS A 308 10.64 10.00 -1.54
CA LYS A 308 10.74 9.53 -0.15
C LYS A 308 9.38 9.40 0.54
N ALA A 309 8.46 10.33 0.29
CA ALA A 309 7.10 10.26 0.83
C ALA A 309 6.32 9.10 0.20
N HIS A 310 6.42 8.90 -1.13
CA HIS A 310 5.80 7.77 -1.82
C HIS A 310 6.37 6.43 -1.39
N ALA A 311 7.68 6.33 -1.17
CA ALA A 311 8.33 5.13 -0.66
C ALA A 311 7.82 4.75 0.74
N LEU A 312 7.60 5.75 1.62
CA LEU A 312 6.96 5.50 2.91
C LEU A 312 5.52 5.01 2.73
N ALA A 313 4.72 5.66 1.88
CA ALA A 313 3.34 5.25 1.62
C ALA A 313 3.24 3.82 1.08
N TYR A 314 4.07 3.50 0.09
CA TYR A 314 4.23 2.15 -0.44
C TYR A 314 4.53 1.14 0.67
N ARG A 315 5.49 1.45 1.55
CA ARG A 315 5.87 0.56 2.66
C ARG A 315 4.71 0.32 3.63
N LEU A 316 4.04 1.39 4.04
CA LEU A 316 2.89 1.33 4.95
C LEU A 316 1.75 0.50 4.36
N LEU A 317 1.51 0.58 3.05
CA LEU A 317 0.46 -0.18 2.37
C LEU A 317 0.86 -1.64 2.07
N LYS A 318 2.14 -1.92 1.83
CA LYS A 318 2.63 -3.27 1.52
C LYS A 318 2.82 -4.12 2.78
N GLU A 319 3.42 -3.56 3.81
CA GLU A 319 3.68 -4.25 5.07
C GLU A 319 2.41 -4.34 5.94
N ASP A 320 2.43 -5.17 6.98
CA ASP A 320 1.28 -5.42 7.85
C ASP A 320 1.12 -4.33 8.93
N PHE A 321 1.21 -3.06 8.53
CA PHE A 321 0.97 -1.95 9.43
C PHE A 321 -0.51 -1.86 9.80
N PRO A 322 -0.83 -1.65 11.09
CA PRO A 322 -2.21 -1.45 11.51
C PRO A 322 -2.76 -0.15 10.94
N GLU A 323 -4.01 -0.20 10.49
CA GLU A 323 -4.74 0.97 9.98
C GLU A 323 -4.00 1.76 8.88
N ALA A 324 -3.27 1.06 8.01
CA ALA A 324 -2.48 1.68 6.94
C ALA A 324 -3.21 2.79 6.14
N PRO A 325 -4.51 2.66 5.77
CA PRO A 325 -5.24 3.75 5.11
C PRO A 325 -5.29 5.03 5.95
N LYS A 326 -5.41 4.94 7.28
CA LYS A 326 -5.37 6.12 8.15
C LYS A 326 -4.01 6.80 8.11
N LEU A 327 -2.93 6.03 8.10
CA LEU A 327 -1.58 6.59 7.97
C LEU A 327 -1.41 7.33 6.64
N ILE A 328 -1.93 6.77 5.54
CA ILE A 328 -1.95 7.46 4.23
C ILE A 328 -2.76 8.77 4.30
N LEU A 329 -3.89 8.80 5.00
CA LEU A 329 -4.70 10.02 5.15
C LEU A 329 -3.94 11.09 5.94
N VAL A 330 -3.26 10.67 7.00
CA VAL A 330 -2.44 11.54 7.84
C VAL A 330 -1.24 12.11 7.04
N MET A 331 -0.65 11.32 6.13
CA MET A 331 0.36 11.81 5.18
C MET A 331 -0.22 12.83 4.21
N ALA A 332 -1.38 12.55 3.61
CA ALA A 332 -2.05 13.43 2.64
C ALA A 332 -2.48 14.78 3.24
N THR A 333 -2.74 14.82 4.54
CA THR A 333 -3.10 16.04 5.28
C THR A 333 -1.88 16.80 5.81
N ALA A 334 -0.74 16.14 6.01
CA ALA A 334 0.53 16.80 6.31
C ALA A 334 1.15 17.48 5.08
N TRP A 335 1.00 16.89 3.89
CA TRP A 335 1.40 17.50 2.62
C TRP A 335 0.26 17.40 1.60
N PRO A 336 -0.60 18.43 1.51
CA PRO A 336 -1.61 18.55 0.46
C PRO A 336 -0.92 18.55 -0.91
N GLY A 337 -1.26 17.58 -1.76
CA GLY A 337 -0.60 17.39 -3.05
C GLY A 337 0.43 16.26 -3.11
N VAL A 338 0.79 15.63 -1.98
CA VAL A 338 1.80 14.56 -1.97
C VAL A 338 1.45 13.41 -2.91
N PHE A 339 0.17 13.08 -3.09
CA PHE A 339 -0.29 12.02 -4.00
C PHE A 339 -0.95 12.56 -5.28
N SER A 340 -0.81 13.85 -5.59
CA SER A 340 -1.39 14.45 -6.80
C SER A 340 -0.58 14.18 -8.06
N HIS A 341 0.61 13.58 -7.94
CA HIS A 341 1.43 13.19 -9.08
C HIS A 341 0.78 12.05 -9.85
N ASP A 342 0.81 12.11 -11.19
CA ASP A 342 0.30 11.04 -12.06
C ASP A 342 1.31 9.88 -12.26
N SER A 343 2.16 9.63 -11.26
CA SER A 343 3.10 8.51 -11.34
C SER A 343 2.37 7.17 -11.21
N SER A 344 2.95 6.12 -11.80
CA SER A 344 2.43 4.76 -11.65
C SER A 344 2.33 4.37 -10.17
N LEU A 345 3.24 4.88 -9.33
CA LEU A 345 3.28 4.58 -7.90
C LEU A 345 2.15 5.29 -7.16
N CYS A 346 1.89 6.56 -7.45
CA CYS A 346 0.73 7.27 -6.91
C CYS A 346 -0.57 6.58 -7.31
N GLN A 347 -0.73 6.17 -8.57
CA GLN A 347 -1.91 5.41 -9.02
C GLN A 347 -2.09 4.10 -8.22
N ALA A 348 -0.99 3.37 -7.97
CA ALA A 348 -1.02 2.16 -7.15
C ALA A 348 -1.36 2.45 -5.68
N ILE A 349 -0.77 3.49 -5.09
CA ILE A 349 -1.06 3.95 -3.72
C ILE A 349 -2.53 4.30 -3.59
N HIS A 350 -3.08 5.10 -4.51
CA HIS A 350 -4.51 5.45 -4.54
C HIS A 350 -5.38 4.20 -4.60
N LYS A 351 -5.07 3.29 -5.54
CA LYS A 351 -5.85 2.07 -5.72
C LYS A 351 -5.85 1.19 -4.48
N VAL A 352 -4.68 0.91 -3.90
CA VAL A 352 -4.57 0.03 -2.73
C VAL A 352 -5.14 0.69 -1.48
N THR A 353 -4.97 2.00 -1.32
CA THR A 353 -5.58 2.74 -0.21
C THR A 353 -7.11 2.67 -0.30
N LYS A 354 -7.69 2.87 -1.49
CA LYS A 354 -9.14 2.75 -1.71
C LYS A 354 -9.67 1.33 -1.45
N LEU A 355 -8.89 0.30 -1.76
CA LEU A 355 -9.25 -1.10 -1.49
C LEU A 355 -9.22 -1.44 0.01
N LYS A 356 -8.29 -0.84 0.76
CA LYS A 356 -8.09 -1.11 2.19
C LYS A 356 -8.90 -0.18 3.11
N ALA A 357 -9.32 0.99 2.63
CA ALA A 357 -10.08 1.96 3.41
C ALA A 357 -11.53 1.52 3.64
N GLU A 358 -12.01 1.70 4.87
CA GLU A 358 -13.38 1.37 5.26
C GLU A 358 -14.01 2.53 6.05
N GLY A 359 -15.35 2.58 6.06
CA GLY A 359 -16.13 3.52 6.88
C GLY A 359 -15.78 4.99 6.62
N ASP A 360 -15.65 5.76 7.70
CA ASP A 360 -15.44 7.21 7.66
C ASP A 360 -14.11 7.59 6.96
N ILE A 361 -13.10 6.71 6.99
CA ILE A 361 -11.80 6.97 6.34
C ILE A 361 -11.94 7.03 4.82
N LEU A 362 -12.80 6.18 4.24
CA LEU A 362 -13.09 6.21 2.80
C LEU A 362 -13.84 7.49 2.42
N ASP A 363 -14.78 7.93 3.27
CA ASP A 363 -15.49 9.20 3.09
C ASP A 363 -14.48 10.38 3.12
N TYR A 364 -13.54 10.38 4.06
CA TYR A 364 -12.49 11.41 4.18
C TYR A 364 -11.54 11.44 2.96
N PHE A 365 -11.13 10.29 2.45
CA PHE A 365 -10.32 10.24 1.23
C PHE A 365 -11.07 10.72 0.00
N SER A 366 -12.37 10.41 -0.11
CA SER A 366 -13.18 10.83 -1.26
C SER A 366 -13.29 12.35 -1.31
N GLU A 367 -13.40 13.01 -0.15
CA GLU A 367 -13.39 14.47 -0.04
C GLU A 367 -12.00 15.09 -0.27
N HIS A 368 -10.91 14.44 0.18
CA HIS A 368 -9.55 14.99 0.12
C HIS A 368 -8.80 14.72 -1.20
N LEU A 369 -9.10 13.62 -1.89
CA LEU A 369 -8.42 13.18 -3.11
C LEU A 369 -9.35 13.11 -4.34
N HIS A 370 -10.59 13.61 -4.23
CA HIS A 370 -11.58 13.68 -5.31
C HIS A 370 -11.78 12.34 -6.05
N TRP A 371 -11.98 11.25 -5.32
CA TRP A 371 -12.13 9.90 -5.90
C TRP A 371 -13.52 9.66 -6.52
N ASP A 372 -13.82 10.32 -7.63
CA ASP A 372 -15.12 10.20 -8.29
C ASP A 372 -15.26 8.96 -9.19
N GLU A 373 -14.16 8.34 -9.60
CA GLU A 373 -14.17 7.24 -10.56
C GLU A 373 -14.36 5.83 -9.93
N PRO A 374 -15.07 4.92 -10.64
CA PRO A 374 -15.23 3.54 -10.21
C PRO A 374 -13.87 2.82 -10.15
N PRO A 375 -13.69 1.86 -9.24
CA PRO A 375 -12.39 1.23 -9.06
C PRO A 375 -12.00 0.44 -10.33
N ALA A 376 -11.01 0.92 -11.09
CA ALA A 376 -10.46 0.17 -12.20
C ALA A 376 -9.93 -1.19 -11.74
N ASP A 377 -10.13 -2.23 -12.56
CA ASP A 377 -9.71 -3.59 -12.22
C ASP A 377 -8.19 -3.67 -11.97
N VAL A 378 -7.77 -4.32 -10.89
CA VAL A 378 -6.37 -4.34 -10.46
C VAL A 378 -5.49 -5.00 -11.52
N HIS A 379 -5.96 -6.08 -12.14
CA HIS A 379 -5.26 -6.75 -13.23
C HIS A 379 -5.03 -5.79 -14.41
N LYS A 380 -6.08 -5.07 -14.86
CA LYS A 380 -5.92 -4.07 -15.94
C LYS A 380 -4.88 -3.00 -15.61
N ILE A 381 -4.81 -2.55 -14.36
CA ILE A 381 -3.79 -1.58 -13.91
C ILE A 381 -2.40 -2.23 -13.99
N ILE A 382 -2.23 -3.46 -13.48
CA ILE A 382 -0.96 -4.20 -13.52
C ILE A 382 -0.47 -4.35 -14.97
N SER A 383 -1.31 -4.88 -15.88
CA SER A 383 -0.90 -5.09 -17.28
C SER A 383 -0.59 -3.77 -17.99
N ARG A 384 -1.31 -2.69 -17.69
CA ARG A 384 -1.01 -1.35 -18.24
C ARG A 384 0.36 -0.85 -17.76
N ILE A 385 0.65 -0.98 -16.47
CA ILE A 385 1.92 -0.53 -15.87
C ILE A 385 3.08 -1.39 -16.38
N LEU A 386 2.91 -2.71 -16.48
CA LEU A 386 3.94 -3.60 -17.02
C LEU A 386 4.23 -3.31 -18.49
N LYS A 387 3.19 -3.06 -19.30
CA LYS A 387 3.36 -2.61 -20.68
C LYS A 387 4.10 -1.27 -20.76
N ALA A 388 3.76 -0.30 -19.89
CA ALA A 388 4.45 0.98 -19.84
C ALA A 388 5.95 0.80 -19.50
N LEU A 389 6.28 0.00 -18.48
CA LEU A 389 7.66 -0.35 -18.13
C LEU A 389 8.44 -0.94 -19.32
N LEU A 390 7.82 -1.82 -20.10
CA LEU A 390 8.47 -2.47 -21.25
C LEU A 390 8.66 -1.53 -22.45
N GLN A 391 7.86 -0.48 -22.56
CA GLN A 391 7.84 0.45 -23.69
C GLN A 391 8.53 1.80 -23.38
N ASP A 392 8.91 2.03 -22.12
CA ASP A 392 9.53 3.28 -21.70
C ASP A 392 11.01 3.34 -22.13
N SER A 393 11.26 4.18 -23.14
CA SER A 393 12.60 4.43 -23.69
C SER A 393 13.44 5.41 -22.85
N SER A 394 12.85 6.06 -21.84
CA SER A 394 13.53 6.99 -20.94
C SER A 394 14.26 6.30 -19.78
N LEU A 395 14.04 5.00 -19.60
CA LEU A 395 14.66 4.23 -18.52
C LEU A 395 16.17 4.08 -18.74
N THR A 396 16.92 4.34 -17.67
CA THR A 396 18.38 4.38 -17.71
C THR A 396 18.98 3.69 -16.48
N PHE A 397 20.21 3.21 -16.62
CA PHE A 397 21.03 2.82 -15.48
C PHE A 397 21.67 4.07 -14.85
N LYS A 398 21.78 4.06 -13.52
CA LYS A 398 22.48 5.08 -12.74
C LYS A 398 23.64 4.44 -11.99
N LYS A 399 24.83 5.03 -12.14
CA LYS A 399 25.99 4.64 -11.34
C LYS A 399 25.75 4.95 -9.87
N ASN A 400 26.06 4.01 -8.99
CA ASN A 400 25.86 4.11 -7.55
C ASN A 400 27.10 3.61 -6.82
N SER A 401 27.63 4.36 -5.86
CA SER A 401 28.85 3.98 -5.14
C SER A 401 28.70 2.73 -4.27
N TRP A 402 27.48 2.45 -3.79
CA TRP A 402 27.18 1.30 -2.94
C TRP A 402 26.76 0.08 -3.75
N TYR A 403 25.86 0.26 -4.72
CA TYR A 403 25.27 -0.81 -5.52
C TYR A 403 25.99 -1.09 -6.85
N GLY A 404 26.95 -0.26 -7.25
CA GLY A 404 27.64 -0.31 -8.54
C GLY A 404 26.81 0.38 -9.62
N PHE A 405 25.79 -0.31 -10.12
CA PHE A 405 24.78 0.24 -11.01
C PHE A 405 23.40 -0.09 -10.46
N ASP A 406 22.52 0.91 -10.49
CA ASP A 406 21.13 0.81 -10.04
C ASP A 406 20.18 1.35 -11.11
N LEU A 407 18.91 1.09 -10.95
CA LEU A 407 17.85 1.56 -11.83
C LEU A 407 17.55 3.04 -11.56
N CYS A 408 17.12 3.76 -12.60
CA CYS A 408 16.62 5.12 -12.42
C CYS A 408 15.35 5.16 -11.53
N PRO A 409 15.03 6.30 -10.90
CA PRO A 409 13.83 6.43 -10.06
C PRO A 409 12.53 6.02 -10.76
N ALA A 410 12.37 6.33 -12.05
CA ALA A 410 11.19 5.94 -12.83
C ALA A 410 11.01 4.41 -12.93
N ALA A 411 12.09 3.66 -13.12
CA ALA A 411 12.05 2.20 -13.11
C ALA A 411 11.67 1.66 -11.72
N TRP A 412 12.18 2.27 -10.64
CA TRP A 412 11.78 1.91 -9.28
C TRP A 412 10.32 2.24 -8.99
N ASP A 413 9.77 3.34 -9.51
CA ASP A 413 8.34 3.65 -9.42
C ASP A 413 7.50 2.54 -10.07
N TYR A 414 7.86 2.07 -11.26
CA TYR A 414 7.20 0.92 -11.89
C TYR A 414 7.27 -0.35 -11.04
N ILE A 415 8.45 -0.67 -10.51
CA ILE A 415 8.65 -1.86 -9.67
C ILE A 415 7.77 -1.78 -8.42
N PHE A 416 7.78 -0.65 -7.71
CA PHE A 416 6.99 -0.48 -6.50
C PHE A 416 5.49 -0.50 -6.78
N SER A 417 5.04 0.05 -7.90
CA SER A 417 3.64 -0.06 -8.34
C SER A 417 3.21 -1.51 -8.53
N LEU A 418 3.98 -2.25 -9.33
CA LEU A 418 3.65 -3.64 -9.70
C LEU A 418 3.68 -4.53 -8.47
N ASP A 419 4.71 -4.40 -7.64
CA ASP A 419 4.87 -5.13 -6.38
C ASP A 419 3.71 -4.87 -5.40
N LEU A 420 3.32 -3.60 -5.22
CA LEU A 420 2.21 -3.22 -4.34
C LEU A 420 0.86 -3.77 -4.83
N LEU A 421 0.59 -3.68 -6.13
CA LEU A 421 -0.66 -4.16 -6.73
C LEU A 421 -0.74 -5.69 -6.76
N CYS A 422 0.36 -6.37 -7.09
CA CYS A 422 0.42 -7.84 -7.07
C CYS A 422 0.22 -8.40 -5.65
N THR A 423 0.73 -7.70 -4.63
CA THR A 423 0.47 -8.05 -3.22
C THR A 423 -1.04 -8.10 -2.91
N GLN A 424 -1.88 -7.29 -3.56
CA GLN A 424 -3.33 -7.34 -3.35
C GLN A 424 -4.02 -8.54 -4.02
N GLN A 425 -3.35 -9.21 -4.98
CA GLN A 425 -3.88 -10.39 -5.66
C GLN A 425 -3.41 -11.71 -5.04
N GLY A 426 -2.38 -11.64 -4.19
CA GLY A 426 -1.75 -12.81 -3.57
C GLY A 426 -0.74 -13.52 -4.47
N TRP A 427 0.08 -14.38 -3.87
CA TRP A 427 1.20 -15.05 -4.54
C TRP A 427 0.73 -15.95 -5.69
N MET A 428 -0.23 -16.84 -5.45
CA MET A 428 -0.65 -17.83 -6.45
C MET A 428 -1.20 -17.19 -7.72
N TRP A 429 -1.94 -16.11 -7.59
CA TRP A 429 -2.42 -15.34 -8.73
C TRP A 429 -1.25 -14.65 -9.45
N THR A 430 -0.37 -14.00 -8.68
CA THR A 430 0.80 -13.27 -9.21
C THR A 430 1.74 -14.19 -9.97
N PHE A 431 2.06 -15.36 -9.41
CA PHE A 431 2.94 -16.34 -10.04
C PHE A 431 2.37 -16.83 -11.37
N LYS A 432 1.08 -17.16 -11.40
CA LYS A 432 0.42 -17.72 -12.59
C LYS A 432 0.20 -16.68 -13.69
N ASN A 433 -0.27 -15.49 -13.35
CA ASN A 433 -0.73 -14.52 -14.34
C ASN A 433 0.35 -13.51 -14.72
N ILE A 434 1.20 -13.11 -13.78
CA ILE A 434 2.19 -12.04 -14.01
C ILE A 434 3.58 -12.64 -14.23
N ILE A 435 4.08 -13.44 -13.29
CA ILE A 435 5.44 -13.99 -13.38
C ILE A 435 5.55 -14.93 -14.58
N SER A 436 4.70 -15.96 -14.64
CA SER A 436 4.83 -17.03 -15.64
C SER A 436 4.42 -16.61 -17.05
N GLN A 437 3.43 -15.72 -17.20
CA GLN A 437 2.85 -15.38 -18.51
C GLN A 437 3.39 -14.07 -19.08
N GLU A 438 3.67 -13.06 -18.24
CA GLU A 438 4.11 -11.75 -18.73
C GLU A 438 5.61 -11.55 -18.50
N ILE A 439 6.10 -11.62 -17.25
CA ILE A 439 7.50 -11.30 -16.94
C ILE A 439 8.45 -12.30 -17.60
N TRP A 440 8.24 -13.60 -17.38
CA TRP A 440 9.13 -14.65 -17.91
C TRP A 440 9.15 -14.67 -19.44
N LEU A 441 8.01 -14.39 -20.08
CA LEU A 441 7.92 -14.30 -21.54
C LEU A 441 8.81 -13.18 -22.09
N ASN A 442 8.74 -11.98 -21.50
CA ASN A 442 9.58 -10.84 -21.91
C ASN A 442 11.07 -11.09 -21.68
N MET A 443 11.43 -11.69 -20.54
CA MET A 443 12.81 -12.10 -20.26
C MET A 443 13.31 -13.16 -21.24
N SER A 444 12.47 -14.13 -21.61
CA SER A 444 12.80 -15.15 -22.61
C SER A 444 12.99 -14.54 -24.00
N THR A 445 12.14 -13.58 -24.39
CA THR A 445 12.30 -12.83 -25.64
C THR A 445 13.64 -12.09 -25.70
N TRP A 446 14.02 -11.43 -24.61
CA TRP A 446 15.34 -10.78 -24.51
C TRP A 446 16.49 -11.79 -24.61
N LEU A 447 16.37 -12.97 -24.00
CA LEU A 447 17.37 -14.04 -24.12
C LEU A 447 17.47 -14.62 -25.54
N MET A 448 16.42 -14.60 -26.33
CA MET A 448 16.46 -15.15 -27.70
C MET A 448 16.88 -14.10 -28.74
N GLN A 449 17.02 -12.84 -28.34
CA GLN A 449 17.38 -11.75 -29.24
C GLN A 449 18.88 -11.77 -29.63
N LYS A 450 19.16 -11.48 -30.91
CA LYS A 450 20.51 -11.17 -31.41
C LYS A 450 20.94 -9.75 -31.00
N ARG A 451 22.13 -9.62 -30.41
CA ARG A 451 22.70 -8.34 -29.91
C ARG A 451 22.98 -7.30 -31.00
N SER A 452 23.05 -7.70 -32.27
CA SER A 452 23.28 -6.81 -33.42
C SER A 452 22.03 -6.09 -33.93
N GLN A 453 20.86 -6.36 -33.37
CA GLN A 453 19.58 -5.74 -33.73
C GLN A 453 19.05 -4.88 -32.58
N GLN A 454 18.31 -3.82 -32.91
CA GLN A 454 17.67 -2.94 -31.93
C GLN A 454 16.81 -3.76 -30.95
N THR A 455 16.97 -3.52 -29.64
CA THR A 455 16.38 -4.32 -28.57
C THR A 455 14.86 -4.17 -28.49
N ALA A 456 14.12 -5.25 -28.76
CA ALA A 456 12.66 -5.26 -28.57
C ALA A 456 12.28 -5.09 -27.09
N VAL A 457 13.15 -5.58 -26.19
CA VAL A 457 13.10 -5.31 -24.74
C VAL A 457 14.48 -4.79 -24.35
N GLY A 458 14.57 -3.60 -23.75
CA GLY A 458 15.85 -3.01 -23.34
C GLY A 458 16.50 -3.71 -22.13
N ASP A 459 17.82 -3.61 -22.02
CA ASP A 459 18.58 -4.18 -20.89
C ASP A 459 18.11 -3.62 -19.53
N VAL A 460 17.78 -2.32 -19.47
CA VAL A 460 17.23 -1.67 -18.27
C VAL A 460 15.87 -2.27 -17.88
N CYS A 461 15.03 -2.60 -18.86
CA CYS A 461 13.73 -3.23 -18.61
C CYS A 461 13.91 -4.63 -18.03
N VAL A 462 14.83 -5.43 -18.58
CA VAL A 462 15.12 -6.78 -18.05
C VAL A 462 15.72 -6.72 -16.64
N ALA A 463 16.63 -5.79 -16.39
CA ALA A 463 17.13 -5.52 -15.05
C ALA A 463 15.99 -5.18 -14.08
N ALA A 464 15.05 -4.30 -14.48
CA ALA A 464 13.88 -3.95 -13.68
C ALA A 464 12.96 -5.16 -13.42
N LEU A 465 12.72 -6.02 -14.43
CA LEU A 465 11.96 -7.26 -14.27
C LEU A 465 12.62 -8.22 -13.29
N LEU A 466 13.94 -8.39 -13.34
CA LEU A 466 14.69 -9.22 -12.39
C LEU A 466 14.56 -8.70 -10.96
N ARG A 467 14.75 -7.38 -10.76
CA ARG A 467 14.55 -6.74 -9.45
C ARG A 467 13.11 -6.91 -8.96
N LEU A 468 12.12 -6.82 -9.86
CA LEU A 468 10.72 -7.09 -9.54
C LEU A 468 10.49 -8.55 -9.13
N LEU A 469 11.07 -9.54 -9.84
CA LEU A 469 10.93 -10.95 -9.50
C LEU A 469 11.45 -11.26 -8.09
N GLY A 470 12.60 -10.70 -7.70
CA GLY A 470 13.12 -10.83 -6.33
C GLY A 470 12.12 -10.35 -5.28
N ARG A 471 11.50 -9.18 -5.52
CA ARG A 471 10.47 -8.60 -4.63
C ARG A 471 9.17 -9.38 -4.62
N LEU A 472 8.69 -9.81 -5.79
CA LEU A 472 7.47 -10.62 -5.89
C LEU A 472 7.66 -11.98 -5.23
N GLY A 473 8.84 -12.60 -5.34
CA GLY A 473 9.11 -13.86 -4.64
C GLY A 473 9.11 -13.71 -3.12
N GLN A 474 9.40 -12.53 -2.56
CA GLN A 474 9.18 -12.26 -1.13
C GLN A 474 7.71 -12.41 -0.72
N LEU A 475 6.77 -12.10 -1.61
CA LEU A 475 5.35 -12.34 -1.36
C LEU A 475 5.09 -13.85 -1.20
N GLY A 476 5.68 -14.68 -2.06
CA GLY A 476 5.58 -16.14 -1.97
C GLY A 476 6.20 -16.69 -0.69
N LEU A 477 7.35 -16.15 -0.25
CA LEU A 477 7.94 -16.51 1.04
C LEU A 477 7.02 -16.11 2.19
N LYS A 478 6.39 -14.94 2.09
CA LYS A 478 5.45 -14.44 3.09
C LYS A 478 4.20 -15.30 3.20
N GLU A 479 3.69 -15.77 2.08
CA GLU A 479 2.53 -16.66 1.99
C GLU A 479 2.87 -18.14 2.19
N LYS A 480 4.13 -18.46 2.55
CA LYS A 480 4.63 -19.82 2.85
C LYS A 480 4.61 -20.78 1.65
N GLU A 481 4.78 -20.26 0.45
CA GLU A 481 4.74 -20.99 -0.82
C GLU A 481 6.15 -21.38 -1.30
N ALA A 482 6.91 -22.04 -0.42
CA ALA A 482 8.35 -22.29 -0.58
C ALA A 482 8.71 -22.99 -1.89
N ARG A 483 7.89 -23.94 -2.35
CA ARG A 483 8.12 -24.69 -3.60
C ARG A 483 8.17 -23.77 -4.81
N LEU A 484 7.14 -22.94 -5.00
CA LEU A 484 7.04 -22.05 -6.15
C LEU A 484 8.08 -20.93 -6.09
N VAL A 485 8.49 -20.52 -4.88
CA VAL A 485 9.61 -19.59 -4.72
C VAL A 485 10.94 -20.24 -5.09
N LYS A 486 11.21 -21.48 -4.64
CA LYS A 486 12.42 -22.22 -5.04
C LYS A 486 12.50 -22.39 -6.55
N ASN A 487 11.36 -22.70 -7.16
CA ASN A 487 11.15 -22.75 -8.60
C ASN A 487 11.53 -21.44 -9.29
N LEU A 488 11.04 -20.30 -8.78
CA LEU A 488 11.44 -18.97 -9.27
C LEU A 488 12.94 -18.71 -9.09
N ALA A 489 13.51 -19.02 -7.92
CA ALA A 489 14.93 -18.84 -7.64
C ALA A 489 15.81 -19.65 -8.60
N ASN A 490 15.44 -20.90 -8.87
CA ASN A 490 16.08 -21.74 -9.88
C ASN A 490 15.98 -21.13 -11.28
N GLY A 491 14.80 -20.61 -11.67
CA GLY A 491 14.65 -19.89 -12.93
C GLY A 491 15.60 -18.69 -13.04
N ILE A 492 15.72 -17.88 -11.98
CA ILE A 492 16.64 -16.73 -11.96
C ILE A 492 18.11 -17.18 -12.06
N LYS A 493 18.48 -18.25 -11.35
CA LYS A 493 19.81 -18.87 -11.41
C LYS A 493 20.13 -19.35 -12.82
N ASP A 494 19.21 -20.10 -13.43
CA ASP A 494 19.35 -20.63 -14.79
C ASP A 494 19.42 -19.50 -15.82
N PHE A 495 18.61 -18.44 -15.65
CA PHE A 495 18.68 -17.23 -16.46
C PHE A 495 20.05 -16.56 -16.38
N GLY A 496 20.60 -16.44 -15.17
CA GLY A 496 21.95 -15.93 -14.95
C GLY A 496 22.99 -16.77 -15.68
N ASN A 497 22.90 -18.10 -15.58
CA ASN A 497 23.88 -19.03 -16.14
C ASN A 497 23.77 -19.23 -17.66
N TYR A 498 22.61 -18.94 -18.27
CA TYR A 498 22.31 -19.20 -19.69
C TYR A 498 23.27 -18.54 -20.69
N ARG A 499 24.04 -17.53 -20.26
CA ARG A 499 24.97 -16.76 -21.11
C ARG A 499 26.43 -16.77 -20.61
N LEU A 500 26.75 -17.55 -19.58
CA LEU A 500 28.11 -17.59 -19.03
C LEU A 500 29.04 -18.61 -19.72
N SER A 501 28.51 -19.57 -20.48
CA SER A 501 29.32 -20.59 -21.17
C SER A 501 29.77 -20.21 -22.58
N ASP A 502 29.07 -19.30 -23.26
CA ASP A 502 29.44 -18.79 -24.59
C ASP A 502 29.72 -17.29 -24.52
N ILE A 503 31.00 -16.95 -24.31
CA ILE A 503 31.69 -15.65 -24.54
C ILE A 503 30.81 -14.38 -24.33
N ALA A 504 30.92 -13.77 -23.14
CA ALA A 504 30.77 -12.32 -22.90
C ALA A 504 29.43 -11.61 -23.30
N GLY A 505 28.26 -12.23 -23.10
CA GLY A 505 26.99 -11.69 -23.66
C GLY A 505 26.04 -10.89 -22.74
N MET A 506 26.22 -10.86 -21.40
CA MET A 506 25.27 -10.22 -20.47
C MET A 506 25.82 -8.89 -19.89
N PRO A 507 25.11 -7.75 -20.05
CA PRO A 507 25.49 -6.48 -19.46
C PRO A 507 25.67 -6.59 -17.95
N TRP A 508 26.67 -5.87 -17.43
CA TRP A 508 27.02 -5.93 -16.01
C TRP A 508 25.85 -5.55 -15.09
N GLU A 509 25.06 -4.57 -15.50
CA GLU A 509 23.89 -4.07 -14.77
C GLU A 509 22.78 -5.14 -14.67
N VAL A 510 22.64 -5.97 -15.71
CA VAL A 510 21.70 -7.11 -15.69
C VAL A 510 22.24 -8.21 -14.79
N GLN A 511 23.55 -8.48 -14.80
CA GLN A 511 24.18 -9.44 -13.87
C GLN A 511 23.98 -9.03 -12.41
N LEU A 512 24.20 -7.74 -12.07
CA LEU A 512 23.91 -7.21 -10.74
C LEU A 512 22.44 -7.37 -10.37
N SER A 513 21.52 -7.24 -11.33
CA SER A 513 20.09 -7.45 -11.08
C SER A 513 19.74 -8.91 -10.79
N VAL A 514 20.40 -9.87 -11.46
CA VAL A 514 20.32 -11.30 -11.12
C VAL A 514 20.84 -11.54 -9.71
N PHE A 515 22.01 -10.98 -9.37
CA PHE A 515 22.60 -11.09 -8.04
C PHE A 515 21.62 -10.62 -6.96
N TYR A 516 21.09 -9.39 -7.08
CA TYR A 516 20.20 -8.84 -6.06
C TYR A 516 18.84 -9.57 -6.01
N ALA A 517 18.32 -10.07 -7.14
CA ALA A 517 17.11 -10.87 -7.14
C ALA A 517 17.33 -12.21 -6.41
N THR A 518 18.47 -12.88 -6.62
CA THR A 518 18.86 -14.09 -5.90
C THR A 518 19.03 -13.83 -4.40
N HIS A 519 19.69 -12.71 -4.04
CA HIS A 519 19.80 -12.28 -2.65
C HIS A 519 18.42 -12.05 -2.01
N ASP A 520 17.51 -11.38 -2.72
CA ASP A 520 16.16 -11.16 -2.21
C ASP A 520 15.51 -12.51 -1.87
N LEU A 521 15.60 -13.51 -2.74
CA LEU A 521 15.02 -14.85 -2.50
C LEU A 521 15.81 -15.76 -1.54
N ALA A 522 16.98 -15.34 -1.07
CA ALA A 522 17.84 -16.13 -0.19
C ALA A 522 17.15 -16.65 1.08
N PRO A 523 16.23 -15.94 1.76
CA PRO A 523 15.54 -16.48 2.93
C PRO A 523 14.75 -17.77 2.66
N GLY A 524 14.39 -18.06 1.40
CA GLY A 524 13.73 -19.31 1.02
C GLY A 524 14.66 -20.52 0.91
N ASN A 525 15.93 -20.30 0.55
CA ASN A 525 16.97 -21.33 0.52
C ASN A 525 18.37 -20.69 0.64
N PRO A 526 18.81 -20.34 1.85
CA PRO A 526 19.98 -19.48 2.03
C PRO A 526 21.28 -20.18 1.67
N ARG A 527 21.38 -21.51 1.83
CA ARG A 527 22.59 -22.27 1.45
C ARG A 527 22.79 -22.29 -0.07
N GLU A 528 21.74 -22.62 -0.82
CA GLU A 528 21.81 -22.63 -2.30
C GLU A 528 22.01 -21.22 -2.86
N ALA A 529 21.38 -20.21 -2.27
CA ALA A 529 21.61 -18.82 -2.64
C ALA A 529 23.06 -18.40 -2.38
N LEU A 530 23.62 -18.73 -1.21
CA LEU A 530 25.01 -18.42 -0.89
C LEU A 530 25.98 -19.08 -1.89
N GLU A 531 25.80 -20.36 -2.18
CA GLU A 531 26.61 -21.09 -3.15
C GLU A 531 26.57 -20.44 -4.53
N ALA A 532 25.36 -20.09 -5.02
CA ALA A 532 25.19 -19.45 -6.32
C ALA A 532 25.86 -18.06 -6.37
N LEU A 533 25.73 -17.27 -5.30
CA LEU A 533 26.28 -15.91 -5.24
C LEU A 533 27.82 -15.91 -5.10
N THR A 534 28.39 -16.81 -4.30
CA THR A 534 29.84 -16.98 -4.18
C THR A 534 30.42 -17.50 -5.50
N SER A 535 29.78 -18.49 -6.12
CA SER A 535 30.18 -19.01 -7.44
C SER A 535 30.15 -17.93 -8.53
N TRP A 536 29.21 -16.99 -8.45
CA TRP A 536 29.17 -15.83 -9.33
C TRP A 536 30.32 -14.86 -9.02
N GLN A 537 30.58 -14.58 -7.75
CA GLN A 537 31.66 -13.69 -7.31
C GLN A 537 33.06 -14.18 -7.73
N GLU A 538 33.30 -15.50 -7.70
CA GLU A 538 34.57 -16.11 -8.12
C GLU A 538 34.84 -15.98 -9.63
N ARG A 539 33.79 -15.81 -10.44
CA ARG A 539 33.88 -15.77 -11.91
C ARG A 539 34.00 -14.36 -12.49
N ILE A 540 33.74 -13.33 -11.70
CA ILE A 540 33.75 -11.94 -12.17
C ILE A 540 35.14 -11.33 -12.04
N THR A 541 35.56 -10.60 -13.07
CA THR A 541 36.83 -9.86 -13.10
C THR A 541 36.67 -8.37 -12.76
N GLN A 542 35.43 -7.88 -12.74
CA GLN A 542 35.11 -6.48 -12.45
C GLN A 542 35.12 -6.20 -10.94
N PRO A 543 35.45 -4.98 -10.50
CA PRO A 543 35.35 -4.59 -9.10
C PRO A 543 33.95 -4.77 -8.54
N VAL A 544 33.86 -5.49 -7.43
CA VAL A 544 32.60 -5.84 -6.78
C VAL A 544 32.07 -4.65 -5.96
N PRO A 545 30.79 -4.26 -6.13
CA PRO A 545 30.20 -3.21 -5.31
C PRO A 545 30.14 -3.58 -3.81
N PRO A 546 30.29 -2.61 -2.88
CA PRO A 546 30.21 -2.89 -1.44
C PRO A 546 28.92 -3.60 -0.99
N ALA A 547 27.79 -3.30 -1.65
CA ALA A 547 26.51 -3.95 -1.37
C ALA A 547 26.56 -5.47 -1.55
N VAL A 548 27.28 -5.96 -2.56
CA VAL A 548 27.41 -7.40 -2.87
C VAL A 548 28.12 -8.12 -1.71
N THR A 549 29.25 -7.59 -1.25
CA THR A 549 29.99 -8.16 -0.12
C THR A 549 29.14 -8.16 1.16
N SER A 550 28.39 -7.08 1.40
CA SER A 550 27.47 -6.98 2.53
C SER A 550 26.33 -8.01 2.44
N CYS A 551 25.76 -8.21 1.25
CA CYS A 551 24.72 -9.20 0.98
C CYS A 551 25.20 -10.64 1.20
N ILE A 552 26.38 -11.00 0.69
CA ILE A 552 26.98 -12.32 0.91
C ILE A 552 27.20 -12.55 2.41
N THR A 553 27.78 -11.56 3.10
CA THR A 553 27.99 -11.63 4.56
C THR A 553 26.67 -11.85 5.30
N GLN A 554 25.60 -11.12 4.93
CA GLN A 554 24.28 -11.28 5.55
C GLN A 554 23.73 -12.70 5.37
N ILE A 555 23.82 -13.25 4.16
CA ILE A 555 23.37 -14.63 3.89
C ILE A 555 24.23 -15.64 4.65
N SER A 556 25.55 -15.46 4.70
CA SER A 556 26.44 -16.34 5.49
C SER A 556 26.06 -16.35 6.97
N THR A 557 25.77 -15.18 7.56
CA THR A 557 25.29 -15.12 8.95
C THR A 557 23.91 -15.74 9.15
N LEU A 558 23.06 -15.73 8.13
CA LEU A 558 21.77 -16.41 8.15
C LEU A 558 21.96 -17.93 8.12
N CYS A 559 22.84 -18.43 7.25
CA CYS A 559 23.19 -19.85 7.18
C CYS A 559 23.78 -20.38 8.49
N GLN A 560 24.51 -19.57 9.25
CA GLN A 560 25.06 -19.96 10.56
C GLN A 560 23.98 -20.09 11.65
N LYS A 561 22.81 -19.49 11.46
CA LYS A 561 21.69 -19.51 12.42
C LYS A 561 20.68 -20.64 12.14
N ILE A 562 20.83 -21.34 11.02
CA ILE A 562 19.96 -22.43 10.54
C ILE A 562 20.74 -23.74 10.56
#